data_AF-A0A6D0IDF6-F1
#
_entry.id   AF-A0A6D0IDF6-F1
#
_cell.length_a   1.000
_cell.length_b   1.000
_cell.length_c   1.000
_cell.angle_alpha   90.00
_cell.angle_beta   90.00
_cell.angle_gamma   90.00
#
_symmetry.space_group_name_H-M   'P 1'
#
loop_
_entity.id
_entity.type
_entity.pdbx_description
1 polymer ?
#
loop_
_entity_poly.entity_id
_entity_poly.type
_entity_poly.pdbx_seq_one_letter_code
_entity_poly.pdbx_strand_id
1 'polypeptide(L)'
;QFADLQSRLEKGEDLEATIRLREELAEHRHALLQIQEMAAKYGFDISRPAQNAQEAVQWLYFAYLAAVKSQNGGAMSLGRTASFLDIYIERDFKAGVLNEQQAQELIDHFIMKIRMVRFLRTPEFDSLFSGDPIWATEVIGGMGLDGRTLVTKNSFRYLHTLHTMGPAPEPNLTILWSEELPIAFKKYAAQVSIVTSSLQYENDDLMRTDFNSDDYAIACCVSPMVIGKQMQFFGARANLAKTLLYAINGGVDEKLKIQVGPKTAPLMDDVLDYDKVMDSLDHFMDWLAVQYISALNIIHYMHDKYSYEASLMALHDRDVYRTMACGIAGLSVATDSLSAIKYARVKPIRDENGLAVDFEIDGEYPQYGNNDERVDSIACDLVERFMKKIKALPTYRNAVPTQS
;
A
#
# COMPACT_ATOMS: atom_id res chain seq x y z
N GLN A 1 5.53 -28.39 2.11
CA GLN A 1 4.92 -27.49 1.12
C GLN A 1 4.64 -28.19 -0.21
N PHE A 2 5.64 -28.46 -1.08
CA PHE A 2 5.38 -29.05 -2.40
C PHE A 2 4.73 -30.46 -2.35
N ALA A 3 5.21 -31.32 -1.44
CA ALA A 3 4.68 -32.68 -1.26
C ALA A 3 3.22 -32.69 -0.74
N ASP A 4 2.82 -31.67 0.02
CA ASP A 4 1.48 -31.55 0.60
C ASP A 4 0.39 -31.42 -0.46
N LEU A 5 0.76 -31.00 -1.68
CA LEU A 5 -0.13 -30.83 -2.82
C LEU A 5 -0.22 -32.09 -3.71
N GLN A 6 0.59 -33.11 -3.46
CA GLN A 6 0.68 -34.30 -4.33
C GLN A 6 -0.65 -35.06 -4.42
N SER A 7 -1.30 -35.30 -3.28
CA SER A 7 -2.57 -36.04 -3.27
C SER A 7 -3.70 -35.27 -3.98
N ARG A 8 -3.76 -33.94 -3.82
CA ARG A 8 -4.74 -33.08 -4.51
C ARG A 8 -4.56 -33.13 -6.02
N LEU A 9 -3.29 -33.05 -6.46
CA LEU A 9 -2.92 -33.16 -7.88
C LEU A 9 -3.36 -34.51 -8.47
N GLU A 10 -3.00 -35.63 -7.82
CA GLU A 10 -3.29 -36.98 -8.29
C GLU A 10 -4.79 -37.31 -8.32
N LYS A 11 -5.57 -36.70 -7.41
CA LYS A 11 -7.03 -36.85 -7.35
C LYS A 11 -7.78 -35.89 -8.28
N GLY A 12 -7.10 -34.93 -8.90
CA GLY A 12 -7.72 -33.91 -9.75
C GLY A 12 -8.52 -32.83 -9.00
N GLU A 13 -8.25 -32.63 -7.71
CA GLU A 13 -8.94 -31.64 -6.88
C GLU A 13 -8.38 -30.22 -7.14
N ASP A 14 -9.19 -29.35 -7.74
CA ASP A 14 -8.77 -27.98 -8.14
C ASP A 14 -7.48 -28.00 -8.96
N LEU A 15 -7.49 -28.81 -10.03
CA LEU A 15 -6.31 -29.27 -10.75
C LEU A 15 -5.43 -28.11 -11.25
N GLU A 16 -6.01 -27.12 -11.91
CA GLU A 16 -5.27 -25.98 -12.46
C GLU A 16 -4.61 -25.14 -11.35
N ALA A 17 -5.34 -24.84 -10.27
CA ALA A 17 -4.78 -24.08 -9.16
C ALA A 17 -3.68 -24.85 -8.43
N THR A 18 -3.84 -26.17 -8.30
CA THR A 18 -2.83 -27.05 -7.70
C THR A 18 -1.57 -27.14 -8.56
N ILE A 19 -1.70 -27.25 -9.88
CA ILE A 19 -0.56 -27.23 -10.82
C ILE A 19 0.18 -25.89 -10.69
N ARG A 20 -0.54 -24.77 -10.78
CA ARG A 20 0.03 -23.42 -10.68
C ARG A 20 0.78 -23.23 -9.35
N LEU A 21 0.18 -23.59 -8.21
CA LEU A 21 0.84 -23.43 -6.91
C LEU A 21 2.10 -24.29 -6.79
N ARG A 22 2.11 -25.49 -7.37
CA ARG A 22 3.31 -26.35 -7.39
C ARG A 22 4.42 -25.74 -8.24
N GLU A 23 4.09 -25.17 -9.40
CA GLU A 23 5.04 -24.43 -10.23
C GLU A 23 5.62 -23.24 -9.46
N GLU A 24 4.77 -22.43 -8.82
CA GLU A 24 5.20 -21.32 -7.96
C GLU A 24 6.15 -21.77 -6.85
N LEU A 25 5.84 -22.87 -6.15
CA LEU A 25 6.71 -23.42 -5.10
C LEU A 25 8.05 -23.96 -5.65
N ALA A 26 8.08 -24.44 -6.89
CA ALA A 26 9.32 -24.84 -7.54
C ALA A 26 10.20 -23.61 -7.84
N GLU A 27 9.59 -22.53 -8.33
CA GLU A 27 10.25 -21.24 -8.53
C GLU A 27 10.74 -20.62 -7.21
N HIS A 28 9.98 -20.77 -6.12
CA HIS A 28 10.43 -20.33 -4.78
C HIS A 28 11.75 -21.00 -4.39
N ARG A 29 11.83 -22.33 -4.54
CA ARG A 29 13.05 -23.08 -4.25
C ARG A 29 14.20 -22.62 -5.14
N HIS A 30 13.94 -22.38 -6.43
CA HIS A 30 14.96 -21.90 -7.35
C HIS A 30 15.48 -20.52 -6.94
N ALA A 31 14.58 -19.58 -6.62
CA ALA A 31 14.92 -18.25 -6.15
C ALA A 31 15.75 -18.28 -4.85
N LEU A 32 15.40 -19.13 -3.87
CA LEU A 32 16.18 -19.26 -2.63
C LEU A 32 17.64 -19.71 -2.89
N LEU A 33 17.86 -20.60 -3.85
CA LEU A 33 19.22 -21.01 -4.24
C LEU A 33 19.96 -19.87 -4.94
N GLN A 34 19.29 -19.12 -5.81
CA GLN A 34 19.88 -17.94 -6.45
C GLN A 34 20.23 -16.84 -5.43
N ILE A 35 19.49 -16.70 -4.33
CA ILE A 35 19.83 -15.79 -3.22
C ILE A 35 21.15 -16.21 -2.56
N GLN A 36 21.39 -17.52 -2.37
CA GLN A 36 22.68 -18.04 -1.89
C GLN A 36 23.82 -17.74 -2.87
N GLU A 37 23.60 -18.00 -4.17
CA GLU A 37 24.59 -17.69 -5.21
C GLU A 37 24.91 -16.19 -5.28
N MET A 38 23.89 -15.33 -5.12
CA MET A 38 24.06 -13.89 -5.06
C MET A 38 24.91 -13.49 -3.85
N ALA A 39 24.58 -13.96 -2.65
CA ALA A 39 25.34 -13.65 -1.44
C ALA A 39 26.80 -14.15 -1.53
N ALA A 40 27.02 -15.32 -2.14
CA ALA A 40 28.36 -15.88 -2.35
C ALA A 40 29.27 -14.97 -3.20
N LYS A 41 28.71 -14.20 -4.15
CA LYS A 41 29.48 -13.20 -4.93
C LYS A 41 30.02 -12.06 -4.07
N TYR A 42 29.42 -11.83 -2.90
CA TYR A 42 29.89 -10.87 -1.90
C TYR A 42 30.74 -11.54 -0.80
N GLY A 43 31.07 -12.83 -0.95
CA GLY A 43 31.88 -13.58 0.02
C GLY A 43 31.12 -14.12 1.23
N PHE A 44 29.78 -14.17 1.17
CA PHE A 44 28.94 -14.66 2.27
C PHE A 44 28.32 -16.02 1.97
N ASP A 45 28.39 -16.93 2.95
CA ASP A 45 27.63 -18.19 2.95
C ASP A 45 26.41 -18.06 3.86
N ILE A 46 25.25 -17.89 3.24
CA ILE A 46 23.95 -17.74 3.90
C ILE A 46 23.14 -19.05 3.92
N SER A 47 23.76 -20.19 3.63
CA SER A 47 23.11 -21.50 3.75
C SER A 47 22.77 -21.86 5.20
N ARG A 48 23.43 -21.20 6.15
CA ARG A 48 23.19 -21.30 7.59
C ARG A 48 22.50 -20.04 8.15
N PRO A 49 21.84 -20.17 9.32
CA PRO A 49 21.35 -19.01 10.06
C PRO A 49 22.47 -18.03 10.42
N ALA A 50 22.13 -16.74 10.53
CA ALA A 50 23.00 -15.70 11.03
C ALA A 50 23.41 -15.96 12.50
N GLN A 51 24.69 -15.82 12.79
CA GLN A 51 25.29 -16.12 14.09
C GLN A 51 25.62 -14.88 14.92
N ASN A 52 25.68 -13.69 14.31
CA ASN A 52 25.99 -12.41 14.96
C ASN A 52 25.11 -11.27 14.38
N ALA A 53 25.17 -10.08 14.97
CA ALA A 53 24.39 -8.92 14.55
C ALA A 53 24.71 -8.48 13.12
N GLN A 54 25.99 -8.48 12.75
CA GLN A 54 26.42 -8.13 11.39
C GLN A 54 25.82 -9.09 10.36
N GLU A 55 25.87 -10.40 10.64
CA GLU A 55 25.25 -11.40 9.78
C GLU A 55 23.73 -11.27 9.73
N ALA A 56 23.05 -10.99 10.85
CA ALA A 56 21.59 -10.83 10.85
C ALA A 56 21.14 -9.69 9.94
N VAL A 57 21.80 -8.53 10.06
CA VAL A 57 21.55 -7.36 9.20
C VAL A 57 21.88 -7.69 7.74
N GLN A 58 23.02 -8.33 7.49
CA GLN A 58 23.47 -8.64 6.14
C GLN A 58 22.60 -9.71 5.44
N TRP A 59 22.08 -10.70 6.17
CA TRP A 59 21.27 -11.78 5.61
C TRP A 59 19.89 -11.23 5.24
N LEU A 60 19.32 -10.41 6.12
CA LEU A 60 18.09 -9.67 5.85
C LEU A 60 18.27 -8.76 4.62
N TYR A 61 19.37 -8.00 4.56
CA TYR A 61 19.67 -7.19 3.38
C TYR A 61 19.81 -8.03 2.10
N PHE A 62 20.41 -9.23 2.15
CA PHE A 62 20.48 -10.08 0.95
C PHE A 62 19.11 -10.58 0.50
N ALA A 63 18.20 -10.91 1.43
CA ALA A 63 16.83 -11.25 1.07
C ALA A 63 16.15 -10.08 0.35
N TYR A 64 16.27 -8.86 0.88
CA TYR A 64 15.71 -7.66 0.26
C TYR A 64 16.42 -7.29 -1.06
N LEU A 65 17.74 -7.44 -1.13
CA LEU A 65 18.54 -7.17 -2.33
C LEU A 65 18.13 -8.07 -3.49
N ALA A 66 17.80 -9.33 -3.21
CA ALA A 66 17.30 -10.24 -4.22
C ALA A 66 15.94 -9.78 -4.77
N ALA A 67 15.04 -9.33 -3.90
CA ALA A 67 13.75 -8.77 -4.29
C ALA A 67 13.93 -7.61 -5.28
N VAL A 68 14.71 -6.58 -4.91
CA VAL A 68 14.92 -5.39 -5.75
C VAL A 68 15.85 -5.62 -6.95
N LYS A 69 16.51 -6.77 -7.05
CA LYS A 69 17.24 -7.18 -8.26
C LYS A 69 16.35 -7.92 -9.26
N SER A 70 15.31 -8.61 -8.78
CA SER A 70 14.42 -9.42 -9.61
C SER A 70 13.11 -8.73 -9.97
N GLN A 71 12.67 -7.76 -9.18
CA GLN A 71 11.37 -7.10 -9.31
C GLN A 71 11.53 -5.59 -9.25
N ASN A 72 10.63 -4.88 -9.93
CA ASN A 72 10.60 -3.41 -10.00
C ASN A 72 9.21 -2.86 -9.63
N GLY A 73 8.57 -3.47 -8.62
CA GLY A 73 7.26 -3.06 -8.12
C GLY A 73 7.18 -1.56 -7.81
N GLY A 74 5.97 -1.01 -7.84
CA GLY A 74 5.74 0.40 -7.49
C GLY A 74 6.24 0.70 -6.09
N ALA A 75 5.95 -0.19 -5.14
CA ALA A 75 6.49 -0.18 -3.78
C ALA A 75 7.25 -1.47 -3.48
N MET A 76 8.46 -1.35 -2.93
CA MET A 76 9.29 -2.48 -2.51
C MET A 76 9.61 -2.33 -1.02
N SER A 77 8.59 -2.51 -0.18
CA SER A 77 8.68 -2.26 1.27
C SER A 77 9.60 -3.24 1.99
N LEU A 78 10.27 -2.74 3.04
CA LEU A 78 11.25 -3.51 3.81
C LEU A 78 10.59 -4.40 4.86
N GLY A 79 9.48 -3.95 5.46
CA GLY A 79 8.69 -4.70 6.43
C GLY A 79 8.84 -4.17 7.86
N ARG A 80 9.06 -5.07 8.83
CA ARG A 80 9.23 -4.76 10.26
C ARG A 80 10.50 -5.39 10.78
N THR A 81 11.62 -4.68 10.66
CA THR A 81 12.96 -5.25 10.82
C THR A 81 13.70 -4.73 12.04
N ALA A 82 13.40 -3.50 12.50
CA ALA A 82 14.14 -2.83 13.56
C ALA A 82 14.19 -3.67 14.85
N SER A 83 13.03 -4.07 15.38
CA SER A 83 12.96 -4.81 16.64
C SER A 83 13.43 -6.27 16.51
N PHE A 84 13.28 -6.88 15.34
CA PHE A 84 13.86 -8.19 15.04
C PHE A 84 15.39 -8.14 15.10
N LEU A 85 16.00 -7.15 14.44
CA LEU A 85 17.45 -6.98 14.42
C LEU A 85 18.02 -6.58 15.80
N ASP A 86 17.23 -5.91 16.66
CA ASP A 86 17.66 -5.59 18.03
C ASP A 86 17.93 -6.85 18.86
N ILE A 87 17.27 -7.97 18.58
CA ILE A 87 17.51 -9.25 19.28
C ILE A 87 18.97 -9.69 19.12
N TYR A 88 19.51 -9.56 17.91
CA TYR A 88 20.90 -9.92 17.61
C TYR A 88 21.88 -8.86 18.12
N ILE A 89 21.56 -7.58 17.93
CA ILE A 89 22.40 -6.46 18.38
C ILE A 89 22.53 -6.46 19.90
N GLU A 90 21.43 -6.60 20.65
CA GLU A 90 21.44 -6.60 22.11
C GLU A 90 22.19 -7.82 22.68
N ARG A 91 22.08 -8.98 22.02
CA ARG A 91 22.87 -10.17 22.40
C ARG A 91 24.37 -9.92 22.27
N ASP A 92 24.79 -9.40 21.13
CA ASP A 92 26.20 -9.16 20.86
C ASP A 92 26.76 -7.99 21.68
N PHE A 93 25.93 -6.98 21.98
CA PHE A 93 26.26 -5.90 22.91
C PHE A 93 26.50 -6.43 24.33
N LYS A 94 25.63 -7.31 24.83
CA LYS A 94 25.82 -7.97 26.15
C LYS A 94 27.04 -8.87 26.21
N ALA A 95 27.41 -9.49 25.09
CA ALA A 95 28.61 -10.31 24.98
C ALA A 95 29.90 -9.48 24.81
N GLY A 96 29.80 -8.16 24.69
CA GLY A 96 30.95 -7.27 24.46
C GLY A 96 31.56 -7.42 23.06
N VAL A 97 30.83 -8.00 22.11
CA VAL A 97 31.28 -8.20 20.71
C VAL A 97 31.17 -6.90 19.92
N LEU A 98 30.18 -6.06 20.25
CA LEU A 98 29.98 -4.75 19.65
C LEU A 98 29.62 -3.71 20.70
N ASN A 99 29.99 -2.46 20.45
CA ASN A 99 29.56 -1.31 21.23
C ASN A 99 28.43 -0.53 20.52
N GLU A 100 27.87 0.48 21.18
CA GLU A 100 26.72 1.23 20.65
C GLU A 100 27.06 1.99 19.35
N GLN A 101 28.28 2.51 19.22
CA GLN A 101 28.72 3.19 18.00
C GLN A 101 28.80 2.20 16.82
N GLN A 102 29.33 1.00 17.05
CA GLN A 102 29.38 -0.06 16.04
C GLN A 102 27.98 -0.58 15.69
N ALA A 103 27.06 -0.65 16.66
CA ALA A 103 25.65 -0.95 16.40
C ALA A 103 25.01 0.09 15.48
N GLN A 104 25.22 1.38 15.77
CA GLN A 104 24.69 2.46 14.94
C GLN A 104 25.32 2.46 13.54
N GLU A 105 26.64 2.27 13.43
CA GLU A 105 27.32 2.18 12.12
C GLU A 105 26.76 1.05 11.26
N LEU A 106 26.48 -0.11 11.86
CA LEU A 106 25.87 -1.23 11.17
C LEU A 106 24.48 -0.88 10.62
N ILE A 107 23.64 -0.20 11.41
CA ILE A 107 22.32 0.27 10.98
C ILE A 107 22.43 1.41 9.95
N ASP A 108 23.35 2.33 10.11
CA ASP A 108 23.61 3.41 9.15
C ASP A 108 23.99 2.82 7.78
N HIS A 109 24.90 1.84 7.74
CA HIS A 109 25.26 1.17 6.49
C HIS A 109 24.11 0.38 5.86
N PHE A 110 23.28 -0.26 6.67
CA PHE A 110 22.09 -0.95 6.19
C PHE A 110 21.11 0.04 5.56
N ILE A 111 20.72 1.09 6.29
CA ILE A 111 19.80 2.13 5.82
C ILE A 111 20.37 2.91 4.64
N MET A 112 21.68 3.14 4.60
CA MET A 112 22.36 3.73 3.44
C MET A 112 22.15 2.89 2.19
N LYS A 113 22.20 1.56 2.27
CA LYS A 113 21.93 0.70 1.10
C LYS A 113 20.47 0.76 0.68
N ILE A 114 19.54 0.81 1.64
CA ILE A 114 18.12 1.00 1.33
C ILE A 114 17.87 2.33 0.61
N ARG A 115 18.51 3.43 1.05
CA ARG A 115 18.49 4.74 0.38
C ARG A 115 19.00 4.73 -1.06
N MET A 116 19.77 3.72 -1.45
CA MET A 116 20.42 3.61 -2.77
C MET A 116 19.63 2.75 -3.77
N VAL A 117 18.52 2.12 -3.37
CA VAL A 117 17.69 1.35 -4.30
C VAL A 117 17.11 2.28 -5.36
N ARG A 118 17.20 1.88 -6.63
CA ARG A 118 16.68 2.65 -7.76
C ARG A 118 16.11 1.72 -8.82
N PHE A 119 15.10 2.21 -9.52
CA PHE A 119 14.50 1.54 -10.66
C PHE A 119 14.49 2.48 -11.87
N LEU A 120 14.73 1.92 -13.06
CA LEU A 120 14.56 2.69 -14.28
C LEU A 120 13.06 2.90 -14.54
N ARG A 121 12.62 4.15 -14.60
CA ARG A 121 11.22 4.56 -14.83
C ARG A 121 11.09 5.46 -16.05
N THR A 122 9.90 5.47 -16.66
CA THR A 122 9.58 6.38 -17.77
C THR A 122 9.04 7.72 -17.23
N PRO A 123 9.03 8.80 -18.04
CA PRO A 123 8.43 10.07 -17.64
C PRO A 123 6.95 9.97 -17.23
N GLU A 124 6.17 9.08 -17.87
CA GLU A 124 4.77 8.86 -17.53
C GLU A 124 4.63 8.26 -16.12
N PHE A 125 5.51 7.33 -15.76
CA PHE A 125 5.55 6.79 -14.40
C PHE A 125 5.87 7.89 -13.39
N ASP A 126 6.86 8.74 -13.66
CA ASP A 126 7.23 9.87 -12.78
C ASP A 126 6.08 10.89 -12.63
N SER A 127 5.24 11.07 -13.67
CA SER A 127 4.04 11.92 -13.56
C SER A 127 2.94 11.34 -12.64
N LEU A 128 2.92 10.02 -12.47
CA LEU A 128 1.97 9.31 -11.60
C LEU A 128 2.52 9.11 -10.18
N PHE A 129 3.83 8.88 -10.07
CA PHE A 129 4.58 8.56 -8.86
C PHE A 129 5.85 9.43 -8.80
N SER A 130 5.64 10.72 -8.54
CA SER A 130 6.69 11.74 -8.61
C SER A 130 7.70 11.64 -7.48
N GLY A 131 8.95 12.01 -7.76
CA GLY A 131 9.99 12.19 -6.75
C GLY A 131 10.91 10.98 -6.57
N ASP A 132 10.99 10.12 -7.59
CA ASP A 132 11.78 8.87 -7.59
C ASP A 132 11.53 7.97 -6.35
N PRO A 133 10.25 7.70 -5.98
CA PRO A 133 9.93 6.92 -4.79
C PRO A 133 10.17 5.42 -5.01
N ILE A 134 10.57 4.74 -3.93
CA ILE A 134 10.74 3.28 -3.88
C ILE A 134 9.75 2.64 -2.91
N TRP A 135 9.30 3.40 -1.91
CA TRP A 135 8.58 2.94 -0.73
C TRP A 135 9.24 1.73 -0.10
N ALA A 136 10.52 1.89 0.27
CA ALA A 136 11.23 0.93 1.11
C ALA A 136 10.75 1.07 2.57
N THR A 137 9.44 0.91 2.76
CA THR A 137 8.72 1.18 4.00
C THR A 137 9.17 0.24 5.11
N GLU A 138 9.57 0.81 6.23
CA GLU A 138 9.93 0.11 7.47
C GLU A 138 8.99 0.58 8.57
N VAL A 139 8.30 -0.37 9.21
CA VAL A 139 7.46 -0.07 10.38
C VAL A 139 8.22 -0.24 11.68
N ILE A 140 8.07 0.72 12.59
CA ILE A 140 8.87 0.85 13.81
C ILE A 140 7.96 0.97 15.02
N GLY A 141 8.28 0.23 16.08
CA GLY A 141 7.58 0.30 17.35
C GLY A 141 6.31 -0.54 17.34
N GLY A 142 5.19 0.05 17.75
CA GLY A 142 3.93 -0.64 18.04
C GLY A 142 3.91 -1.33 19.40
N MET A 143 2.81 -2.02 19.68
CA MET A 143 2.59 -2.81 20.88
C MET A 143 2.42 -4.29 20.52
N GLY A 144 2.73 -5.18 21.46
CA GLY A 144 2.41 -6.60 21.38
C GLY A 144 0.95 -6.85 21.76
N LEU A 145 0.39 -7.96 21.30
CA LEU A 145 -0.91 -8.46 21.79
C LEU A 145 -0.89 -8.76 23.30
N ASP A 146 0.31 -8.99 23.85
CA ASP A 146 0.54 -9.20 25.28
C ASP A 146 0.64 -7.90 26.11
N GLY A 147 0.49 -6.73 25.46
CA GLY A 147 0.53 -5.42 26.10
C GLY A 147 1.93 -4.84 26.31
N ARG A 148 3.01 -5.57 26.02
CA ARG A 148 4.37 -5.00 26.05
C ARG A 148 4.61 -4.15 24.80
N THR A 149 5.46 -3.15 24.90
CA THR A 149 5.88 -2.40 23.72
C THR A 149 6.82 -3.21 22.84
N LEU A 150 6.71 -3.02 21.52
CA LEU A 150 7.67 -3.52 20.53
C LEU A 150 8.70 -2.45 20.15
N VAL A 151 8.74 -1.32 20.86
CA VAL A 151 9.84 -0.35 20.79
C VAL A 151 11.10 -0.94 21.44
N THR A 152 12.21 -0.83 20.73
CA THR A 152 13.52 -1.34 21.15
C THR A 152 14.59 -0.26 21.02
N LYS A 153 15.84 -0.53 21.44
CA LYS A 153 16.95 0.42 21.19
C LYS A 153 17.14 0.65 19.69
N ASN A 154 16.99 -0.40 18.89
CA ASN A 154 17.10 -0.29 17.44
C ASN A 154 16.02 0.59 16.81
N SER A 155 14.83 0.71 17.41
CA SER A 155 13.83 1.70 17.00
C SER A 155 14.41 3.12 17.02
N PHE A 156 15.19 3.46 18.06
CA PHE A 156 15.88 4.76 18.13
C PHE A 156 17.02 4.83 17.11
N ARG A 157 17.81 3.77 16.92
CA ARG A 157 18.92 3.73 15.94
C ARG A 157 18.44 3.98 14.50
N TYR A 158 17.31 3.39 14.12
CA TYR A 158 16.69 3.61 12.81
C TYR A 158 16.31 5.08 12.60
N LEU A 159 15.62 5.69 13.57
CA LEU A 159 15.28 7.12 13.49
C LEU A 159 16.52 8.01 13.56
N HIS A 160 17.55 7.59 14.30
CA HIS A 160 18.81 8.31 14.41
C HIS A 160 19.59 8.37 13.09
N THR A 161 19.29 7.50 12.12
CA THR A 161 19.86 7.60 10.76
C THR A 161 19.53 8.92 10.05
N LEU A 162 18.42 9.56 10.42
CA LEU A 162 18.05 10.90 9.95
C LEU A 162 18.91 12.01 10.56
N HIS A 163 19.65 11.72 11.63
CA HIS A 163 20.67 12.59 12.21
C HIS A 163 22.07 12.26 11.69
N THR A 164 22.48 10.98 11.70
CA THR A 164 23.83 10.57 11.28
C THR A 164 24.08 10.79 9.80
N MET A 165 23.07 10.57 8.95
CA MET A 165 23.15 10.68 7.49
C MET A 165 22.23 11.76 6.92
N GLY A 166 21.60 12.56 7.79
CA GLY A 166 20.65 13.61 7.42
C GLY A 166 19.26 13.10 6.97
N PRO A 167 18.30 14.03 6.81
CA PRO A 167 16.95 13.74 6.35
C PRO A 167 16.95 13.04 4.98
N ALA A 168 16.08 12.06 4.81
CA ALA A 168 15.86 11.39 3.53
C ALA A 168 14.41 10.90 3.44
N PRO A 169 13.81 10.89 2.23
CA PRO A 169 12.48 10.33 2.02
C PRO A 169 12.46 8.79 2.07
N GLU A 170 13.61 8.15 1.84
CA GLU A 170 13.78 6.70 1.92
C GLU A 170 14.79 6.32 3.01
N PRO A 171 14.67 5.13 3.63
CA PRO A 171 13.45 4.32 3.67
C PRO A 171 12.27 5.14 4.22
N ASN A 172 11.07 4.80 3.78
CA ASN A 172 9.86 5.39 4.34
C ASN A 172 9.63 4.89 5.79
N LEU A 173 10.15 5.63 6.78
CA LEU A 173 10.11 5.24 8.19
C LEU A 173 8.73 5.53 8.80
N THR A 174 8.05 4.44 9.20
CA THR A 174 6.65 4.46 9.65
C THR A 174 6.56 4.10 11.12
N ILE A 175 6.08 5.01 11.95
CA ILE A 175 5.83 4.72 13.36
C ILE A 175 4.47 4.05 13.50
N LEU A 176 4.45 2.82 14.02
CA LEU A 176 3.22 2.19 14.48
C LEU A 176 2.86 2.82 15.83
N TRP A 177 1.95 3.80 15.76
CA TRP A 177 1.59 4.66 16.88
C TRP A 177 0.50 4.03 17.74
N SER A 178 0.76 3.96 19.03
CA SER A 178 -0.22 3.56 20.05
C SER A 178 -0.22 4.56 21.21
N GLU A 179 -1.38 4.73 21.84
CA GLU A 179 -1.52 5.48 23.09
C GLU A 179 -0.65 4.92 24.23
N GLU A 180 -0.31 3.63 24.19
CA GLU A 180 0.49 2.94 25.21
C GLU A 180 2.01 2.91 24.89
N LEU A 181 2.46 3.55 23.79
CA LEU A 181 3.90 3.63 23.51
C LEU A 181 4.66 4.35 24.63
N PRO A 182 5.92 3.94 24.94
CA PRO A 182 6.75 4.64 25.89
C PRO A 182 6.88 6.14 25.57
N ILE A 183 6.61 6.99 26.57
CA ILE A 183 6.61 8.45 26.41
C ILE A 183 7.93 9.00 25.85
N ALA A 184 9.05 8.36 26.19
CA ALA A 184 10.36 8.74 25.67
C ALA A 184 10.46 8.53 24.15
N PHE A 185 9.92 7.43 23.63
CA PHE A 185 9.90 7.16 22.20
C PHE A 185 8.93 8.09 21.47
N LYS A 186 7.74 8.34 22.01
CA LYS A 186 6.79 9.32 21.46
C LYS A 186 7.42 10.70 21.30
N LYS A 187 8.11 11.18 22.34
CA LYS A 187 8.83 12.47 22.32
C LYS A 187 9.98 12.49 21.32
N TYR A 188 10.72 11.39 21.22
CA TYR A 188 11.83 11.30 20.27
C TYR A 188 11.34 11.27 18.81
N ALA A 189 10.33 10.47 18.48
CA ALA A 189 9.71 10.44 17.16
C ALA A 189 9.16 11.83 16.78
N ALA A 190 8.42 12.48 17.69
CA ALA A 190 7.93 13.85 17.48
C ALA A 190 9.08 14.85 17.24
N GLN A 191 10.16 14.78 18.02
CA GLN A 191 11.34 15.62 17.83
C GLN A 191 11.98 15.39 16.46
N VAL A 192 12.14 14.13 16.04
CA VAL A 192 12.68 13.77 14.71
C VAL A 192 11.78 14.33 13.61
N SER A 193 10.46 14.18 13.71
CA SER A 193 9.51 14.80 12.78
C SER A 193 9.66 16.33 12.72
N ILE A 194 9.80 17.01 13.85
CA ILE A 194 10.01 18.47 13.89
C ILE A 194 11.26 18.88 13.11
N VAL A 195 12.35 18.12 13.23
CA VAL A 195 13.63 18.51 12.61
C VAL A 195 13.79 18.03 11.16
N THR A 196 13.10 16.97 10.75
CA THR A 196 13.33 16.33 9.42
C THR A 196 12.10 16.26 8.54
N SER A 197 10.89 16.31 9.11
CA SER A 197 9.63 16.03 8.41
C SER A 197 9.64 14.72 7.59
N SER A 198 10.45 13.73 8.01
CA SER A 198 10.73 12.51 7.24
C SER A 198 10.11 11.24 7.84
N LEU A 199 9.13 11.37 8.75
CA LEU A 199 8.44 10.23 9.39
C LEU A 199 6.96 10.23 9.05
N GLN A 200 6.40 9.04 8.84
CA GLN A 200 4.97 8.81 8.81
C GLN A 200 4.48 8.06 10.05
N TYR A 201 3.18 8.15 10.35
CA TYR A 201 2.56 7.58 11.54
C TYR A 201 1.29 6.84 11.15
N GLU A 202 1.14 5.62 11.67
CA GLU A 202 0.01 4.75 11.38
C GLU A 202 -0.56 4.19 12.68
N ASN A 203 -1.88 4.03 12.77
CA ASN A 203 -2.55 3.70 14.03
C ASN A 203 -2.46 2.20 14.38
N ASP A 204 -1.55 1.87 15.31
CA ASP A 204 -1.35 0.50 15.83
C ASP A 204 -2.51 0.03 16.71
N ASP A 205 -3.16 0.93 17.45
CA ASP A 205 -4.29 0.56 18.29
C ASP A 205 -5.48 0.06 17.45
N LEU A 206 -5.63 0.57 16.23
CA LEU A 206 -6.59 0.09 15.25
C LEU A 206 -6.12 -1.19 14.53
N MET A 207 -4.98 -1.15 13.85
CA MET A 207 -4.60 -2.24 12.95
C MET A 207 -4.21 -3.53 13.69
N ARG A 208 -3.50 -3.42 14.82
CA ARG A 208 -3.12 -4.60 15.61
C ARG A 208 -4.34 -5.37 16.10
N THR A 209 -5.38 -4.65 16.50
CA THR A 209 -6.64 -5.25 16.98
C THR A 209 -7.45 -5.81 15.82
N ASP A 210 -7.52 -5.11 14.67
CA ASP A 210 -8.21 -5.57 13.47
C ASP A 210 -7.62 -6.89 12.91
N PHE A 211 -6.29 -6.97 12.80
CA PHE A 211 -5.62 -8.20 12.37
C PHE A 211 -5.52 -9.27 13.45
N ASN A 212 -5.75 -8.90 14.72
CA ASN A 212 -5.37 -9.70 15.88
C ASN A 212 -3.93 -10.26 15.72
N SER A 213 -3.01 -9.37 15.32
CA SER A 213 -1.61 -9.68 15.04
C SER A 213 -0.74 -8.48 15.41
N ASP A 214 0.34 -8.75 16.13
CA ASP A 214 1.37 -7.76 16.45
C ASP A 214 2.60 -7.88 15.52
N ASP A 215 2.53 -8.70 14.47
CA ASP A 215 3.58 -8.86 13.44
C ASP A 215 3.04 -8.55 12.03
N TYR A 216 2.51 -7.34 11.88
CA TYR A 216 2.14 -6.76 10.60
C TYR A 216 3.10 -5.64 10.19
N ALA A 217 3.16 -5.36 8.90
CA ALA A 217 3.89 -4.24 8.30
C ALA A 217 2.97 -3.42 7.39
N ILE A 218 3.47 -2.27 6.96
CA ILE A 218 2.81 -1.39 5.99
C ILE A 218 3.52 -1.55 4.65
N ALA A 219 2.77 -1.93 3.63
CA ALA A 219 3.23 -1.93 2.25
C ALA A 219 2.87 -0.61 1.57
N CYS A 220 3.80 -0.09 0.77
CA CYS A 220 3.66 1.20 0.10
C CYS A 220 3.45 2.33 1.13
N CYS A 221 2.30 3.00 1.09
CA CYS A 221 1.98 4.12 1.96
C CYS A 221 1.28 3.68 3.25
N VAL A 222 0.12 3.02 3.12
CA VAL A 222 -0.86 2.84 4.21
C VAL A 222 -1.53 1.45 4.22
N SER A 223 -1.01 0.48 3.44
CA SER A 223 -1.67 -0.82 3.25
C SER A 223 -1.09 -1.89 4.18
N PRO A 224 -1.74 -2.23 5.31
CA PRO A 224 -1.20 -3.22 6.23
C PRO A 224 -1.30 -4.65 5.69
N MET A 225 -0.30 -5.46 6.05
CA MET A 225 -0.27 -6.91 5.82
C MET A 225 0.41 -7.62 6.98
N VAL A 226 -0.12 -8.78 7.37
CA VAL A 226 0.61 -9.70 8.27
C VAL A 226 1.78 -10.30 7.52
N ILE A 227 2.99 -10.11 8.05
CA ILE A 227 4.26 -10.41 7.35
C ILE A 227 4.34 -11.89 6.99
N GLY A 228 4.70 -12.18 5.74
CA GLY A 228 4.86 -13.55 5.24
C GLY A 228 3.55 -14.33 5.08
N LYS A 229 2.39 -13.75 5.44
CA LYS A 229 1.09 -14.44 5.42
C LYS A 229 0.08 -13.80 4.47
N GLN A 230 0.28 -12.54 4.14
CA GLN A 230 -0.61 -11.76 3.29
C GLN A 230 0.15 -11.03 2.19
N MET A 231 -0.53 -10.76 1.08
CA MET A 231 -0.08 -9.84 0.04
C MET A 231 -1.29 -9.09 -0.54
N GLN A 232 -1.06 -7.96 -1.23
CA GLN A 232 -2.12 -7.27 -1.95
C GLN A 232 -1.82 -7.23 -3.45
N PHE A 233 -2.86 -7.48 -4.24
CA PHE A 233 -2.90 -7.10 -5.64
C PHE A 233 -3.16 -5.59 -5.74
N PHE A 234 -2.11 -4.87 -6.11
CA PHE A 234 -2.11 -3.40 -6.20
C PHE A 234 -3.00 -2.90 -7.34
N GLY A 235 -4.01 -2.10 -7.02
CA GLY A 235 -4.96 -1.60 -8.00
C GLY A 235 -4.78 -0.14 -8.44
N ALA A 236 -3.77 0.60 -7.98
CA ALA A 236 -3.71 2.06 -8.15
C ALA A 236 -5.01 2.74 -7.64
N ARG A 237 -5.64 3.63 -8.42
CA ARG A 237 -6.84 4.36 -8.00
C ARG A 237 -7.77 4.72 -9.15
N ALA A 238 -9.08 4.67 -8.90
CA ALA A 238 -10.13 5.15 -9.81
C ALA A 238 -10.52 6.60 -9.48
N ASN A 239 -10.81 7.43 -10.49
CA ASN A 239 -11.10 8.85 -10.30
C ASN A 239 -12.59 9.13 -10.09
N LEU A 240 -13.02 9.21 -8.83
CA LEU A 240 -14.42 9.40 -8.46
C LEU A 240 -14.95 10.80 -8.82
N ALA A 241 -14.11 11.82 -8.78
CA ALA A 241 -14.49 13.17 -9.19
C ALA A 241 -14.82 13.24 -10.69
N LYS A 242 -14.05 12.54 -11.54
CA LYS A 242 -14.37 12.43 -12.98
C LYS A 242 -15.62 11.59 -13.21
N THR A 243 -15.85 10.55 -12.42
CA THR A 243 -17.09 9.74 -12.49
C THR A 243 -18.33 10.59 -12.20
N LEU A 244 -18.25 11.55 -11.26
CA LEU A 244 -19.33 12.52 -11.02
C LEU A 244 -19.61 13.40 -12.24
N LEU A 245 -18.58 13.88 -12.93
CA LEU A 245 -18.78 14.64 -14.17
C LEU A 245 -19.42 13.78 -15.27
N TYR A 246 -19.03 12.50 -15.39
CA TYR A 246 -19.68 11.58 -16.32
C TYR A 246 -21.15 11.35 -15.98
N ALA A 247 -21.48 11.27 -14.69
CA ALA A 247 -22.85 11.14 -14.22
C ALA A 247 -23.73 12.35 -14.61
N ILE A 248 -23.16 13.55 -14.60
CA ILE A 248 -23.85 14.78 -15.04
C ILE A 248 -23.95 14.83 -16.58
N ASN A 249 -22.88 14.45 -17.28
CA ASN A 249 -22.72 14.61 -18.73
C ASN A 249 -23.11 13.38 -19.56
N GLY A 250 -23.85 12.43 -19.00
CA GLY A 250 -24.33 11.25 -19.75
C GLY A 250 -23.23 10.31 -20.22
N GLY A 251 -22.12 10.24 -19.48
CA GLY A 251 -20.95 9.40 -19.77
C GLY A 251 -19.94 10.00 -20.75
N VAL A 252 -20.14 11.24 -21.19
CA VAL A 252 -19.21 11.94 -22.08
C VAL A 252 -18.17 12.71 -21.26
N ASP A 253 -16.90 12.61 -21.67
CA ASP A 253 -15.81 13.37 -21.07
C ASP A 253 -15.89 14.86 -21.43
N GLU A 254 -15.85 15.70 -20.41
CA GLU A 254 -16.07 17.15 -20.52
C GLU A 254 -14.95 17.88 -21.26
N LYS A 255 -13.75 17.30 -21.35
CA LYS A 255 -12.58 17.90 -22.01
C LYS A 255 -12.32 17.31 -23.38
N LEU A 256 -12.32 15.98 -23.46
CA LEU A 256 -12.04 15.24 -24.69
C LEU A 256 -13.26 15.18 -25.63
N LYS A 257 -14.46 15.45 -25.11
CA LYS A 257 -15.73 15.40 -25.85
C LYS A 257 -15.99 14.04 -26.50
N ILE A 258 -15.58 12.95 -25.84
CA ILE A 258 -15.79 11.57 -26.29
C ILE A 258 -16.66 10.79 -25.30
N GLN A 259 -17.44 9.83 -25.79
CA GLN A 259 -18.20 8.91 -24.94
C GLN A 259 -17.23 7.92 -24.27
N VAL A 260 -17.13 7.98 -22.94
CA VAL A 260 -16.25 7.08 -22.15
C VAL A 260 -17.09 6.10 -21.34
N GLY A 261 -18.01 6.61 -20.54
CA GLY A 261 -18.97 5.81 -19.79
C GLY A 261 -20.15 5.36 -20.65
N PRO A 262 -21.09 4.58 -20.08
CA PRO A 262 -22.32 4.21 -20.76
C PRO A 262 -23.10 5.46 -21.19
N LYS A 263 -23.71 5.40 -22.37
CA LYS A 263 -24.52 6.51 -22.89
C LYS A 263 -25.85 6.58 -22.12
N THR A 264 -26.00 7.60 -21.30
CA THR A 264 -27.25 7.93 -20.59
C THR A 264 -27.72 9.33 -20.99
N ALA A 265 -28.94 9.71 -20.61
CA ALA A 265 -29.38 11.07 -20.79
C ALA A 265 -28.58 11.99 -19.84
N PRO A 266 -27.97 13.09 -20.33
CA PRO A 266 -27.33 14.05 -19.45
C PRO A 266 -28.38 14.73 -18.56
N LEU A 267 -27.97 15.15 -17.38
CA LEU A 267 -28.82 15.96 -16.50
C LEU A 267 -28.90 17.35 -17.09
N MET A 268 -30.10 17.79 -17.49
CA MET A 268 -30.32 19.06 -18.23
C MET A 268 -31.04 20.13 -17.40
N ASP A 269 -31.29 19.89 -16.11
CA ASP A 269 -31.89 20.88 -15.21
C ASP A 269 -31.00 22.15 -15.12
N ASP A 270 -31.63 23.33 -15.01
CA ASP A 270 -30.94 24.63 -14.87
C ASP A 270 -30.15 24.73 -13.57
N VAL A 271 -30.64 24.07 -12.53
CA VAL A 271 -30.00 23.92 -11.21
C VAL A 271 -29.90 22.43 -10.93
N LEU A 272 -28.71 21.97 -10.53
CA LEU A 272 -28.52 20.57 -10.19
C LEU A 272 -29.31 20.21 -8.92
N ASP A 273 -29.94 19.05 -8.97
CA ASP A 273 -30.63 18.44 -7.84
C ASP A 273 -29.77 17.32 -7.27
N TYR A 274 -29.57 17.33 -5.95
CA TYR A 274 -28.67 16.38 -5.27
C TYR A 274 -29.08 14.93 -5.48
N ASP A 275 -30.37 14.61 -5.32
CA ASP A 275 -30.85 13.23 -5.41
C ASP A 275 -30.70 12.69 -6.83
N LYS A 276 -31.06 13.49 -7.85
CA LYS A 276 -30.85 13.11 -9.27
C LYS A 276 -29.37 12.91 -9.61
N VAL A 277 -28.49 13.79 -9.11
CA VAL A 277 -27.04 13.68 -9.35
C VAL A 277 -26.49 12.44 -8.66
N MET A 278 -26.89 12.18 -7.41
CA MET A 278 -26.44 11.03 -6.64
C MET A 278 -26.93 9.71 -7.23
N ASP A 279 -28.17 9.64 -7.70
CA ASP A 279 -28.72 8.47 -8.40
C ASP A 279 -27.94 8.17 -9.69
N SER A 280 -27.63 9.20 -10.46
CA SER A 280 -26.78 9.05 -11.66
C SER A 280 -25.37 8.60 -11.27
N LEU A 281 -24.75 9.22 -10.25
CA LEU A 281 -23.42 8.85 -9.78
C LEU A 281 -23.38 7.40 -9.32
N ASP A 282 -24.37 6.93 -8.55
CA ASP A 282 -24.44 5.56 -8.06
C ASP A 282 -24.46 4.55 -9.24
N HIS A 283 -25.22 4.85 -10.30
CA HIS A 283 -25.23 4.07 -11.53
C HIS A 283 -23.86 4.07 -12.24
N PHE A 284 -23.20 5.22 -12.35
CA PHE A 284 -21.86 5.29 -12.95
C PHE A 284 -20.78 4.63 -12.07
N MET A 285 -20.96 4.57 -10.75
CA MET A 285 -20.08 3.83 -9.85
C MET A 285 -20.21 2.32 -10.04
N ASP A 286 -21.38 1.79 -10.41
CA ASP A 286 -21.53 0.37 -10.79
C ASP A 286 -20.70 0.05 -12.04
N TRP A 287 -20.84 0.89 -13.07
CA TRP A 287 -20.03 0.77 -14.28
C TRP A 287 -18.53 0.87 -13.96
N LEU A 288 -18.13 1.87 -13.17
CA LEU A 288 -16.73 2.07 -12.79
C LEU A 288 -16.17 0.85 -12.06
N ALA A 289 -16.92 0.29 -11.11
CA ALA A 289 -16.50 -0.89 -10.36
C ALA A 289 -16.26 -2.09 -11.29
N VAL A 290 -17.15 -2.33 -12.26
CA VAL A 290 -17.00 -3.42 -13.25
C VAL A 290 -15.75 -3.23 -14.10
N GLN A 291 -15.55 -2.03 -14.64
CA GLN A 291 -14.38 -1.73 -15.47
C GLN A 291 -13.09 -1.87 -14.68
N TYR A 292 -13.09 -1.38 -13.44
CA TYR A 292 -11.92 -1.38 -12.58
C TYR A 292 -11.51 -2.81 -12.18
N ILE A 293 -12.45 -3.61 -11.63
CA ILE A 293 -12.17 -5.00 -11.25
C ILE A 293 -11.78 -5.84 -12.46
N SER A 294 -12.41 -5.62 -13.61
CA SER A 294 -12.06 -6.34 -14.83
C SER A 294 -10.63 -6.03 -15.30
N ALA A 295 -10.20 -4.77 -15.24
CA ALA A 295 -8.83 -4.39 -15.52
C ALA A 295 -7.84 -5.05 -14.53
N LEU A 296 -8.13 -5.02 -13.23
CA LEU A 296 -7.27 -5.62 -12.21
C LEU A 296 -7.18 -7.14 -12.33
N ASN A 297 -8.29 -7.82 -12.65
CA ASN A 297 -8.31 -9.27 -12.88
C ASN A 297 -7.36 -9.66 -14.01
N ILE A 298 -7.35 -8.88 -15.11
CA ILE A 298 -6.43 -9.11 -16.23
C ILE A 298 -5.00 -8.81 -15.81
N ILE A 299 -4.75 -7.66 -15.17
CA ILE A 299 -3.41 -7.23 -14.74
C ILE A 299 -2.76 -8.30 -13.86
N HIS A 300 -3.44 -8.75 -12.82
CA HIS A 300 -2.84 -9.66 -11.85
C HIS A 300 -2.76 -11.10 -12.34
N TYR A 301 -3.68 -11.54 -13.20
CA TYR A 301 -3.50 -12.81 -13.92
C TYR A 301 -2.21 -12.78 -14.76
N MET A 302 -1.98 -11.70 -15.51
CA MET A 302 -0.80 -11.58 -16.36
C MET A 302 0.48 -11.39 -15.54
N HIS A 303 0.42 -10.68 -14.41
CA HIS A 303 1.57 -10.49 -13.53
C HIS A 303 2.01 -11.81 -12.90
N ASP A 304 1.08 -12.60 -12.36
CA ASP A 304 1.37 -13.94 -11.84
C ASP A 304 1.99 -14.85 -12.91
N LYS A 305 1.61 -14.68 -14.18
CA LYS A 305 2.09 -15.53 -15.27
C LYS A 305 3.47 -15.12 -15.80
N TYR A 306 3.72 -13.82 -15.93
CA TYR A 306 4.89 -13.31 -16.67
C TYR A 306 5.93 -12.61 -15.80
N SER A 307 5.59 -12.27 -14.56
CA SER A 307 6.47 -11.56 -13.63
C SER A 307 6.23 -11.99 -12.18
N TYR A 308 6.05 -13.29 -11.95
CA TYR A 308 5.86 -13.82 -10.61
C TYR A 308 7.04 -13.48 -9.69
N GLU A 309 6.75 -12.95 -8.51
CA GLU A 309 7.72 -12.40 -7.56
C GLU A 309 8.41 -13.49 -6.72
N ALA A 310 8.98 -14.50 -7.38
CA ALA A 310 9.45 -15.74 -6.77
C ALA A 310 10.37 -15.54 -5.55
N SER A 311 11.31 -14.58 -5.60
CA SER A 311 12.23 -14.30 -4.49
C SER A 311 11.55 -13.71 -3.26
N LEU A 312 10.45 -12.96 -3.43
CA LEU A 312 9.63 -12.44 -2.32
C LEU A 312 8.67 -13.50 -1.82
N MET A 313 7.98 -14.19 -2.73
CA MET A 313 6.98 -15.21 -2.40
C MET A 313 7.59 -16.44 -1.75
N ALA A 314 8.87 -16.74 -2.01
CA ALA A 314 9.62 -17.77 -1.31
C ALA A 314 9.81 -17.51 0.20
N LEU A 315 9.63 -16.26 0.62
CA LEU A 315 9.72 -15.83 2.02
C LEU A 315 8.32 -15.68 2.67
N HIS A 316 7.29 -16.25 2.03
CA HIS A 316 5.93 -16.33 2.56
C HIS A 316 5.55 -17.79 2.90
N ASP A 317 4.50 -17.94 3.69
CA ASP A 317 3.82 -19.21 3.89
C ASP A 317 3.28 -19.75 2.55
N ARG A 318 3.05 -21.07 2.47
CA ARG A 318 2.57 -21.74 1.25
C ARG A 318 1.31 -21.07 0.68
N ASP A 319 0.34 -20.82 1.57
CA ASP A 319 -0.96 -20.27 1.21
C ASP A 319 -1.02 -18.82 1.72
N VAL A 320 -0.82 -17.87 0.80
CA VAL A 320 -0.85 -16.43 1.11
C VAL A 320 -2.26 -15.88 0.90
N TYR A 321 -2.79 -15.19 1.90
CA TYR A 321 -4.05 -14.46 1.79
C TYR A 321 -3.87 -13.23 0.88
N ARG A 322 -4.78 -13.06 -0.08
CA ARG A 322 -4.70 -12.02 -1.11
C ARG A 322 -5.87 -11.08 -1.00
N THR A 323 -5.59 -9.78 -1.06
CA THR A 323 -6.61 -8.75 -1.25
C THR A 323 -6.47 -8.09 -2.63
N MET A 324 -7.57 -7.56 -3.15
CA MET A 324 -7.59 -6.70 -4.35
C MET A 324 -7.72 -5.26 -3.88
N ALA A 325 -6.61 -4.52 -3.84
CA ALA A 325 -6.55 -3.18 -3.25
C ALA A 325 -6.98 -2.12 -4.27
N CYS A 326 -8.21 -1.62 -4.15
CA CYS A 326 -8.82 -0.68 -5.08
C CYS A 326 -8.80 0.75 -4.51
N GLY A 327 -8.02 1.64 -5.09
CA GLY A 327 -7.94 3.02 -4.59
C GLY A 327 -9.04 3.93 -5.12
N ILE A 328 -9.36 5.00 -4.38
CA ILE A 328 -10.18 6.11 -4.86
C ILE A 328 -9.34 7.40 -4.93
N ALA A 329 -9.47 8.13 -6.04
CA ALA A 329 -8.91 9.46 -6.22
C ALA A 329 -10.01 10.52 -6.26
N GLY A 330 -9.72 11.72 -5.75
CA GLY A 330 -10.62 12.87 -5.82
C GLY A 330 -11.82 12.79 -4.88
N LEU A 331 -11.70 12.07 -3.76
CA LEU A 331 -12.79 11.92 -2.79
C LEU A 331 -13.30 13.28 -2.27
N SER A 332 -12.40 14.16 -1.81
CA SER A 332 -12.80 15.48 -1.31
C SER A 332 -13.46 16.33 -2.40
N VAL A 333 -12.95 16.29 -3.63
CA VAL A 333 -13.55 17.02 -4.77
C VAL A 333 -14.97 16.54 -5.06
N ALA A 334 -15.18 15.22 -5.10
CA ALA A 334 -16.51 14.65 -5.30
C ALA A 334 -17.45 15.01 -4.13
N THR A 335 -16.95 14.92 -2.90
CA THR A 335 -17.68 15.25 -1.67
C THR A 335 -18.12 16.71 -1.63
N ASP A 336 -17.19 17.64 -1.89
CA ASP A 336 -17.46 19.08 -1.88
C ASP A 336 -18.39 19.48 -3.04
N SER A 337 -18.26 18.83 -4.21
CA SER A 337 -19.17 19.05 -5.33
C SER A 337 -20.61 18.66 -4.97
N LEU A 338 -20.77 17.48 -4.35
CA LEU A 338 -22.08 17.02 -3.86
C LEU A 338 -22.62 17.90 -2.73
N SER A 339 -21.75 18.39 -1.84
CA SER A 339 -22.12 19.34 -0.79
C SER A 339 -22.61 20.66 -1.37
N ALA A 340 -21.92 21.22 -2.37
CA ALA A 340 -22.35 22.42 -3.07
C ALA A 340 -23.72 22.23 -3.73
N ILE A 341 -23.94 21.10 -4.41
CA ILE A 341 -25.23 20.77 -5.04
C ILE A 341 -26.35 20.65 -4.00
N LYS A 342 -26.04 20.16 -2.78
CA LYS A 342 -27.03 19.94 -1.72
C LYS A 342 -27.38 21.20 -0.93
N TYR A 343 -26.41 22.07 -0.68
CA TYR A 343 -26.53 23.18 0.26
C TYR A 343 -26.45 24.57 -0.37
N ALA A 344 -26.02 24.66 -1.64
CA ALA A 344 -26.02 25.87 -2.44
C ALA A 344 -26.80 25.65 -3.74
N ARG A 345 -26.94 26.70 -4.55
CA ARG A 345 -27.58 26.62 -5.87
C ARG A 345 -26.52 26.51 -6.95
N VAL A 346 -26.33 25.30 -7.48
CA VAL A 346 -25.32 25.01 -8.52
C VAL A 346 -25.95 24.98 -9.90
N LYS A 347 -25.54 25.89 -10.79
CA LYS A 347 -25.99 25.97 -12.19
C LYS A 347 -24.89 25.50 -13.14
N PRO A 348 -25.13 24.44 -13.94
CA PRO A 348 -24.17 24.03 -14.96
C PRO A 348 -24.06 25.06 -16.09
N ILE A 349 -22.83 25.44 -16.43
CA ILE A 349 -22.50 26.22 -17.63
C ILE A 349 -22.19 25.22 -18.74
N ARG A 350 -22.98 25.27 -19.81
CA ARG A 350 -22.93 24.29 -20.89
C ARG A 350 -22.32 24.85 -22.17
N ASP A 351 -21.62 23.99 -22.89
CA ASP A 351 -21.13 24.31 -24.24
C ASP A 351 -22.23 24.16 -25.31
N GLU A 352 -21.88 24.38 -26.58
CA GLU A 352 -22.80 24.25 -27.72
C GLU A 352 -23.40 22.84 -27.91
N ASN A 353 -22.81 21.82 -27.29
CA ASN A 353 -23.28 20.44 -27.34
C ASN A 353 -24.08 20.03 -26.09
N GLY A 354 -24.31 20.97 -25.16
CA GLY A 354 -25.04 20.73 -23.91
C GLY A 354 -24.20 20.08 -22.80
N LEU A 355 -22.89 19.95 -22.98
CA LEU A 355 -21.97 19.40 -21.97
C LEU A 355 -21.73 20.43 -20.87
N ALA A 356 -21.90 20.05 -19.61
CA ALA A 356 -21.49 20.88 -18.48
C ALA A 356 -19.96 20.93 -18.45
N VAL A 357 -19.40 22.12 -18.71
CA VAL A 357 -17.96 22.38 -18.77
C VAL A 357 -17.47 23.26 -17.61
N ASP A 358 -18.41 23.92 -16.92
CA ASP A 358 -18.15 24.76 -15.74
C ASP A 358 -19.43 24.85 -14.88
N PHE A 359 -19.34 25.46 -13.68
CA PHE A 359 -20.46 25.57 -12.75
C PHE A 359 -20.47 26.94 -12.03
N GLU A 360 -21.64 27.59 -11.98
CA GLU A 360 -21.87 28.77 -11.14
C GLU A 360 -22.50 28.33 -9.81
N ILE A 361 -21.96 28.78 -8.69
CA ILE A 361 -22.44 28.46 -7.34
C ILE A 361 -22.98 29.73 -6.69
N ASP A 362 -24.27 29.72 -6.34
CA ASP A 362 -24.94 30.79 -5.59
C ASP A 362 -25.28 30.27 -4.17
N GLY A 363 -24.55 30.78 -3.18
CA GLY A 363 -24.62 30.38 -1.78
C GLY A 363 -23.35 29.70 -1.26
N GLU A 364 -23.22 29.62 0.07
CA GLU A 364 -22.12 28.93 0.75
C GLU A 364 -22.49 27.47 1.01
N TYR A 365 -21.49 26.59 1.09
CA TYR A 365 -21.68 25.16 1.39
C TYR A 365 -20.56 24.64 2.30
N PRO A 366 -20.82 23.61 3.14
CA PRO A 366 -19.78 23.03 3.99
C PRO A 366 -18.76 22.25 3.15
N GLN A 367 -17.47 22.45 3.44
CA GLN A 367 -16.36 21.80 2.75
C GLN A 367 -15.72 20.72 3.63
N TYR A 368 -15.32 19.60 3.03
CA TYR A 368 -14.71 18.46 3.71
C TYR A 368 -13.42 18.83 4.43
N GLY A 369 -13.19 18.22 5.59
CA GLY A 369 -12.00 18.48 6.42
C GLY A 369 -12.16 19.62 7.44
N ASN A 370 -13.38 20.12 7.63
CA ASN A 370 -13.72 21.13 8.65
C ASN A 370 -14.52 20.57 9.83
N ASN A 371 -14.60 19.24 9.97
CA ASN A 371 -15.38 18.55 11.02
C ASN A 371 -16.85 19.00 11.00
N ASP A 372 -17.47 18.97 9.82
CA ASP A 372 -18.87 19.31 9.61
C ASP A 372 -19.59 18.08 9.06
N GLU A 373 -20.43 17.49 9.92
CA GLU A 373 -21.13 16.23 9.66
C GLU A 373 -21.92 16.24 8.34
N ARG A 374 -22.40 17.42 7.90
CA ARG A 374 -23.20 17.56 6.67
C ARG A 374 -22.45 17.17 5.41
N VAL A 375 -21.13 17.39 5.39
CA VAL A 375 -20.24 17.07 4.27
C VAL A 375 -19.40 15.82 4.57
N ASP A 376 -19.01 15.60 5.83
CA ASP A 376 -18.24 14.43 6.22
C ASP A 376 -19.05 13.13 6.03
N SER A 377 -20.36 13.15 6.30
CA SER A 377 -21.26 12.03 6.01
C SER A 377 -21.37 11.69 4.51
N ILE A 378 -21.22 12.68 3.61
CA ILE A 378 -21.18 12.43 2.16
C ILE A 378 -19.90 11.67 1.79
N ALA A 379 -18.75 12.04 2.36
CA ALA A 379 -17.50 11.33 2.12
C ALA A 379 -17.57 9.87 2.60
N CYS A 380 -18.09 9.65 3.82
CA CYS A 380 -18.30 8.30 4.36
C CYS A 380 -19.22 7.46 3.46
N ASP A 381 -20.34 8.03 3.02
CA ASP A 381 -21.29 7.36 2.14
C ASP A 381 -20.66 6.97 0.79
N LEU A 382 -19.88 7.86 0.16
CA LEU A 382 -19.17 7.55 -1.09
C LEU A 382 -18.17 6.40 -0.93
N VAL A 383 -17.38 6.42 0.15
CA VAL A 383 -16.41 5.36 0.49
C VAL A 383 -17.12 4.03 0.66
N GLU A 384 -18.22 3.99 1.43
CA GLU A 384 -18.99 2.77 1.66
C GLU A 384 -19.66 2.24 0.40
N ARG A 385 -20.27 3.13 -0.41
CA ARG A 385 -20.96 2.74 -1.65
C ARG A 385 -20.01 2.10 -2.64
N PHE A 386 -18.84 2.71 -2.87
CA PHE A 386 -17.89 2.14 -3.82
C PHE A 386 -17.37 0.78 -3.33
N MET A 387 -17.04 0.67 -2.04
CA MET A 387 -16.61 -0.59 -1.42
C MET A 387 -17.66 -1.69 -1.57
N LYS A 388 -18.96 -1.38 -1.34
CA LYS A 388 -20.07 -2.33 -1.54
C LYS A 388 -20.16 -2.82 -2.99
N LYS A 389 -19.97 -1.92 -3.96
CA LYS A 389 -20.00 -2.24 -5.40
C LYS A 389 -18.83 -3.13 -5.83
N ILE A 390 -17.59 -2.80 -5.45
CA ILE A 390 -16.42 -3.63 -5.80
C ILE A 390 -16.45 -5.00 -5.12
N LYS A 391 -16.99 -5.09 -3.89
CA LYS A 391 -17.11 -6.35 -3.13
C LYS A 391 -18.08 -7.34 -3.78
N ALA A 392 -19.03 -6.87 -4.57
CA ALA A 392 -20.00 -7.71 -5.26
C ALA A 392 -19.44 -8.41 -6.51
N LEU A 393 -18.24 -8.03 -6.96
CA LEU A 393 -17.65 -8.51 -8.22
C LEU A 393 -16.63 -9.64 -7.98
N PRO A 394 -16.58 -10.65 -8.87
CA PRO A 394 -15.59 -11.72 -8.78
C PRO A 394 -14.19 -11.20 -9.09
N THR A 395 -13.22 -11.67 -8.31
CA THR A 395 -11.82 -11.27 -8.43
C THR A 395 -10.91 -12.44 -8.80
N TYR A 396 -9.84 -12.15 -9.53
CA TYR A 396 -8.80 -13.12 -9.84
C TYR A 396 -8.24 -13.72 -8.54
N ARG A 397 -8.07 -15.06 -8.54
CA ARG A 397 -7.64 -15.84 -7.37
C ARG A 397 -8.50 -15.65 -6.11
N ASN A 398 -9.75 -15.20 -6.26
CA ASN A 398 -10.66 -14.89 -5.16
C ASN A 398 -10.06 -13.88 -4.16
N ALA A 399 -9.20 -12.97 -4.63
CA ALA A 399 -8.60 -11.96 -3.78
C ALA A 399 -9.68 -11.04 -3.19
N VAL A 400 -9.69 -10.83 -1.88
CA VAL A 400 -10.76 -10.08 -1.21
C VAL A 400 -10.66 -8.59 -1.56
N PRO A 401 -11.69 -7.96 -2.16
CA PRO A 401 -11.67 -6.53 -2.44
C PRO A 401 -11.48 -5.71 -1.17
N THR A 402 -10.60 -4.72 -1.23
CA THR A 402 -10.32 -3.73 -0.18
C THR A 402 -10.19 -2.35 -0.83
N GLN A 403 -10.26 -1.28 -0.05
CA GLN A 403 -10.25 0.08 -0.57
C GLN A 403 -9.28 0.98 0.20
N SER A 404 -8.67 1.94 -0.52
CA SER A 404 -7.73 2.94 0.01
C SER A 404 -7.98 4.34 -0.55
#